data_AF-A0A4S4BQS8-F1
#
_entry.id   AF-A0A4S4BQS8-F1
#
_cell.length_a   1.000
_cell.length_b   1.000
_cell.length_c   1.000
_cell.angle_alpha   90.00
_cell.angle_beta   90.00
_cell.angle_gamma   90.00
#
_symmetry.space_group_name_H-M   'P 1'
#
loop_
_entity.id
_entity.type
_entity.pdbx_description
1 polymer ?
#
loop_
_entity_poly.entity_id
_entity_poly.type
_entity_poly.pdbx_seq_one_letter_code
_entity_poly.pdbx_strand_id
1 'polypeptide(L)'
;MNKVSFMVISIIMLLTACQTANSDAITLEEVLASFEKQQLSLKESKASDQSILGKKLNSVKPSSYELTGKKLFIYIYDSTKEREKALEEFLTKTAAANLVSYHYYEVKNVSIFYVHELDRRLKVEADDEIQGVLRDLNKK
;
A
#
# COMPACT_ATOMS: atom_id res chain seq x y z
N MET A 1 -39.15 -3.65 -35.79
CA MET A 1 -38.02 -3.62 -34.85
C MET A 1 -36.73 -3.71 -35.64
N ASN A 2 -36.05 -2.59 -35.82
CA ASN A 2 -34.89 -2.50 -36.73
C ASN A 2 -33.69 -3.17 -36.08
N LYS A 3 -33.03 -4.09 -36.80
CA LYS A 3 -31.82 -4.82 -36.35
C LYS A 3 -30.70 -3.88 -35.87
N VAL A 4 -30.68 -2.66 -36.40
CA VAL A 4 -29.75 -1.58 -36.02
C VAL A 4 -29.97 -1.09 -34.59
N SER A 5 -31.21 -1.10 -34.09
CA SER A 5 -31.55 -0.62 -32.74
C SER A 5 -31.03 -1.54 -31.63
N PHE A 6 -30.81 -2.82 -31.91
CA PHE A 6 -30.28 -3.78 -30.94
C PHE A 6 -28.75 -3.68 -30.81
N MET A 7 -28.07 -3.27 -31.89
CA MET A 7 -26.61 -3.15 -31.93
C MET A 7 -26.10 -1.89 -31.21
N VAL A 8 -26.89 -0.81 -31.19
CA VAL A 8 -26.54 0.45 -30.51
C VAL A 8 -26.65 0.32 -28.99
N ILE A 9 -27.59 -0.49 -28.48
CA ILE A 9 -27.80 -0.66 -27.03
C ILE A 9 -26.62 -1.41 -26.38
N SER A 10 -26.01 -2.38 -27.07
CA SER A 10 -24.86 -3.13 -26.56
C SER A 10 -23.57 -2.31 -26.47
N ILE A 11 -23.43 -1.25 -27.28
CA ILE A 11 -22.24 -0.37 -27.26
C ILE A 11 -22.28 0.60 -26.08
N ILE A 12 -23.47 1.00 -25.63
CA ILE A 12 -23.63 1.96 -24.51
C ILE A 12 -23.32 1.29 -23.16
N MET A 13 -23.57 -0.02 -23.00
CA MET A 13 -23.24 -0.74 -21.76
C MET A 13 -21.73 -0.95 -21.53
N LEU A 14 -20.89 -0.83 -22.57
CA LEU A 14 -19.44 -0.98 -22.42
C LEU A 14 -18.74 0.26 -21.85
N LEU A 15 -19.43 1.42 -21.83
CA LEU A 15 -18.86 2.68 -21.33
C LEU A 15 -19.08 2.91 -19.82
N THR A 16 -19.99 2.18 -19.19
CA THR A 16 -20.23 2.28 -17.73
C THR A 16 -19.33 1.35 -16.90
N ALA A 17 -18.46 0.57 -17.55
CA ALA A 17 -17.52 -0.33 -16.88
C ALA A 17 -16.20 0.35 -16.47
N CYS A 18 -16.06 1.67 -16.66
CA CYS A 18 -15.04 2.43 -15.93
C CYS A 18 -15.46 2.47 -14.46
N GLN A 19 -14.98 1.46 -13.74
CA GLN A 19 -15.16 1.24 -12.33
C GLN A 19 -15.02 2.55 -11.56
N THR A 20 -15.99 2.80 -10.68
CA THR A 20 -15.90 3.82 -9.64
C THR A 20 -14.58 3.67 -8.91
N ALA A 21 -13.59 4.50 -9.27
CA ALA A 21 -12.50 4.79 -8.38
C ALA A 21 -13.15 5.27 -7.08
N ASN A 22 -12.99 4.51 -5.99
CA ASN A 22 -13.45 4.95 -4.69
C ASN A 22 -12.80 6.31 -4.42
N SER A 23 -13.60 7.36 -4.43
CA SER A 23 -13.20 8.74 -4.11
C SER A 23 -12.38 8.82 -2.82
N ASP A 24 -12.64 7.88 -1.90
CA ASP A 24 -12.06 7.85 -0.56
C ASP A 24 -10.77 7.01 -0.47
N ALA A 25 -10.34 6.36 -1.57
CA ALA A 25 -9.08 5.63 -1.61
C ALA A 25 -7.90 6.58 -1.49
N ILE A 26 -6.92 6.22 -0.66
CA ILE A 26 -5.69 6.97 -0.49
C ILE A 26 -4.76 6.65 -1.66
N THR A 27 -4.19 7.67 -2.29
CA THR A 27 -3.20 7.51 -3.37
C THR A 27 -1.77 7.52 -2.83
N LEU A 28 -0.80 7.10 -3.65
CA LEU A 28 0.61 7.17 -3.28
C LEU A 28 1.05 8.61 -3.01
N GLU A 29 0.62 9.55 -3.85
CA GLU A 29 0.95 10.97 -3.75
C GLU A 29 0.47 11.56 -2.41
N GLU A 30 -0.73 11.17 -1.95
CA GLU A 30 -1.26 11.59 -0.66
C GLU A 30 -0.43 11.03 0.51
N VAL A 31 0.01 9.76 0.40
CA VAL A 31 0.92 9.18 1.39
C VAL A 31 2.22 9.97 1.44
N LEU A 32 2.87 10.22 0.29
CA LEU A 32 4.13 10.97 0.21
C LEU A 32 3.98 12.40 0.75
N ALA A 33 2.91 13.10 0.38
CA ALA A 33 2.61 14.43 0.88
C ALA A 33 2.40 14.45 2.40
N SER A 34 1.82 13.39 2.97
CA SER A 34 1.65 13.28 4.42
C SER A 34 2.98 13.04 5.15
N PHE A 35 3.90 12.25 4.58
CA PHE A 35 5.28 12.15 5.09
C PHE A 35 5.98 13.51 5.05
N GLU A 36 5.91 14.23 3.93
CA GLU A 36 6.53 15.56 3.77
C GLU A 36 5.96 16.59 4.76
N LYS A 37 4.64 16.60 4.98
CA LYS A 37 3.97 17.46 5.96
C LYS A 37 4.47 17.24 7.38
N GLN A 38 4.84 16.00 7.72
CA GLN A 38 5.45 15.63 9.00
C GLN A 38 6.98 15.87 9.01
N GLN A 39 7.54 16.52 7.99
CA GLN A 39 8.97 16.79 7.83
C GLN A 39 9.83 15.51 7.73
N LEU A 40 9.23 14.42 7.26
CA LEU A 40 9.89 13.14 7.05
C LEU A 40 10.31 13.02 5.58
N SER A 41 11.61 13.07 5.32
CA SER A 41 12.14 12.93 3.96
C SER A 41 12.25 11.45 3.58
N LEU A 42 11.44 11.04 2.60
CA LEU A 42 11.56 9.74 1.95
C LEU A 42 12.52 9.83 0.76
N LYS A 43 13.45 8.88 0.66
CA LYS A 43 14.30 8.72 -0.52
C LYS A 43 13.84 7.52 -1.31
N GLU A 44 13.63 7.67 -2.62
CA GLU A 44 13.33 6.50 -3.45
C GLU A 44 14.44 5.46 -3.34
N SER A 45 14.03 4.19 -3.23
CA SER A 45 14.96 3.08 -3.16
C SER A 45 14.52 1.99 -4.13
N LYS A 46 15.48 1.18 -4.59
CA LYS A 46 15.13 0.03 -5.42
C LYS A 46 14.45 -1.02 -4.55
N ALA A 47 13.27 -1.45 -4.97
CA ALA A 47 12.66 -2.65 -4.41
C ALA A 47 13.66 -3.80 -4.54
N SER A 48 14.00 -4.41 -3.41
CA SER A 48 14.88 -5.58 -3.39
C SER A 48 14.00 -6.83 -3.38
N ASP A 49 14.09 -7.62 -4.44
CA ASP A 49 13.32 -8.88 -4.59
C ASP A 49 13.76 -9.97 -3.60
N GLN A 50 14.82 -9.71 -2.81
CA GLN A 50 15.36 -10.66 -1.83
C GLN A 50 14.46 -10.81 -0.60
N SER A 51 13.66 -9.79 -0.26
CA SER A 51 12.65 -9.89 0.79
C SER A 51 11.26 -10.04 0.19
N ILE A 52 10.43 -10.89 0.80
CA ILE A 52 9.00 -11.01 0.49
C ILE A 52 8.26 -9.66 0.63
N LEU A 53 8.77 -8.75 1.45
CA LEU A 53 8.29 -7.37 1.64
C LEU A 53 8.47 -6.48 0.39
N GLY A 54 9.37 -6.86 -0.53
CA GLY A 54 9.55 -6.18 -1.81
C GLY A 54 8.77 -6.81 -2.95
N LYS A 55 8.08 -7.94 -2.69
CA LYS A 55 7.36 -8.71 -3.71
C LYS A 55 5.90 -8.26 -3.82
N LYS A 56 5.24 -8.72 -4.89
CA LYS A 56 3.81 -8.51 -5.06
C LYS A 56 3.01 -9.22 -3.98
N LEU A 57 2.01 -8.52 -3.44
CA LEU A 57 1.00 -9.05 -2.53
C LEU A 57 -0.37 -8.67 -3.09
N ASN A 58 -1.25 -9.65 -3.25
CA ASN A 58 -2.54 -9.51 -3.92
C ASN A 58 -2.41 -8.77 -5.27
N SER A 59 -1.44 -9.19 -6.08
CA SER A 59 -1.07 -8.60 -7.39
C SER A 59 -0.51 -7.17 -7.37
N VAL A 60 -0.46 -6.49 -6.23
CA VAL A 60 0.08 -5.13 -6.09
C VAL A 60 1.58 -5.17 -5.79
N LYS A 61 2.39 -4.40 -6.54
CA LYS A 61 3.82 -4.21 -6.28
C LYS A 61 4.01 -3.00 -5.34
N PRO A 62 4.90 -3.07 -4.34
CA PRO A 62 5.14 -1.91 -3.48
C PRO A 62 5.97 -0.84 -4.20
N SER A 63 5.74 0.40 -3.80
CA SER A 63 6.72 1.48 -3.93
C SER A 63 7.73 1.36 -2.79
N SER A 64 9.01 1.58 -3.09
CA SER A 64 10.12 1.35 -2.16
C SER A 64 10.85 2.65 -1.88
N TYR A 65 11.03 2.93 -0.60
CA TYR A 65 11.67 4.13 -0.09
C TYR A 65 12.67 3.78 1.01
N GLU A 66 13.42 4.79 1.43
CA GLU A 66 14.20 4.80 2.66
C GLU A 66 13.73 5.94 3.56
N LEU A 67 13.53 5.62 4.83
CA LEU A 67 13.24 6.56 5.91
C LEU A 67 14.29 6.35 7.00
N THR A 68 15.06 7.39 7.32
CA THR A 68 16.15 7.32 8.33
C THR A 68 17.14 6.18 8.03
N GLY A 69 17.45 5.96 6.76
CA GLY A 69 18.39 4.92 6.30
C GLY A 69 17.88 3.47 6.42
N LYS A 70 16.59 3.28 6.73
CA LYS A 70 15.93 1.98 6.78
C LYS A 70 14.88 1.87 5.67
N LYS A 71 14.67 0.65 5.15
CA LYS A 71 13.76 0.43 4.02
C LYS A 71 12.31 0.55 4.45
N LEU A 72 11.51 1.17 3.60
CA LEU A 72 10.08 1.35 3.79
C LEU A 72 9.36 0.95 2.50
N PHE A 73 8.43 0.01 2.58
CA PHE A 73 7.62 -0.46 1.45
C PHE A 73 6.19 0.01 1.62
N ILE A 74 5.64 0.67 0.60
CA ILE A 74 4.28 1.22 0.59
C ILE A 74 3.48 0.48 -0.48
N TYR A 75 2.38 -0.13 -0.06
CA TYR A 75 1.40 -0.74 -0.95
C TYR A 75 0.13 0.11 -0.96
N ILE A 76 -0.36 0.42 -2.16
CA ILE A 76 -1.64 1.09 -2.38
C ILE A 76 -2.56 0.10 -3.07
N TYR A 77 -3.64 -0.28 -2.39
CA TYR A 77 -4.66 -1.20 -2.91
C TYR A 77 -5.89 -0.42 -3.38
N ASP A 78 -6.78 -1.08 -4.13
CA ASP A 78 -8.03 -0.47 -4.59
C ASP A 78 -9.04 -0.26 -3.44
N SER A 79 -8.90 -1.02 -2.34
CA SER A 79 -9.77 -0.92 -1.17
C SER A 79 -9.15 -1.54 0.08
N THR A 80 -9.73 -1.27 1.25
CA THR A 80 -9.40 -1.93 2.51
C THR A 80 -9.51 -3.46 2.41
N LYS A 81 -10.53 -3.97 1.72
CA LYS A 81 -10.73 -5.42 1.54
C LYS A 81 -9.58 -6.06 0.76
N GLU A 82 -9.08 -5.39 -0.27
CA GLU A 82 -7.93 -5.88 -1.04
C GLU A 82 -6.62 -5.79 -0.25
N ARG A 83 -6.48 -4.78 0.62
CA ARG A 83 -5.37 -4.68 1.60
C ARG A 83 -5.40 -5.85 2.59
N GLU A 84 -6.57 -6.16 3.16
CA GLU A 84 -6.74 -7.27 4.11
C GLU A 84 -6.37 -8.62 3.48
N LYS A 85 -6.86 -8.91 2.26
CA LYS A 85 -6.45 -10.10 1.50
C LYS A 85 -4.94 -10.16 1.28
N ALA A 86 -4.32 -9.02 0.98
CA ALA A 86 -2.87 -8.97 0.79
C ALA A 86 -2.10 -9.25 2.09
N LEU A 87 -2.62 -8.83 3.24
CA LEU A 87 -2.07 -9.17 4.54
C LEU A 87 -2.21 -10.67 4.84
N GLU A 88 -3.37 -11.27 4.57
CA GLU A 88 -3.56 -12.72 4.71
C GLU A 88 -2.60 -13.51 3.82
N GLU A 89 -2.43 -13.10 2.57
CA GLU A 89 -1.47 -13.68 1.63
C GLU A 89 -0.04 -13.56 2.16
N PHE A 90 0.33 -12.39 2.67
CA PHE A 90 1.64 -12.15 3.27
C PHE A 90 1.89 -13.06 4.47
N LEU A 91 0.96 -13.13 5.42
CA LEU A 91 1.07 -14.00 6.60
C LEU A 91 1.18 -15.47 6.19
N THR A 92 0.39 -15.90 5.22
CA THR A 92 0.42 -17.28 4.71
C THR A 92 1.77 -17.61 4.06
N LYS A 93 2.29 -16.71 3.20
CA LYS A 93 3.57 -16.90 2.52
C LYS A 93 4.77 -16.85 3.46
N THR A 94 4.60 -16.26 4.64
CA THR A 94 5.71 -16.00 5.56
C THR A 94 5.63 -16.79 6.87
N ALA A 95 4.57 -17.57 7.08
CA ALA A 95 4.36 -18.39 8.27
C ALA A 95 5.53 -19.35 8.59
N ALA A 96 6.26 -19.81 7.57
CA ALA A 96 7.43 -20.69 7.72
C ALA A 96 8.77 -20.01 7.38
N ALA A 97 8.78 -18.70 7.10
CA ALA A 97 9.96 -17.98 6.63
C ALA A 97 10.70 -17.29 7.79
N ASN A 98 12.04 -17.32 7.76
CA ASN A 98 12.85 -16.48 8.63
C ASN A 98 12.91 -15.06 8.05
N LEU A 99 11.95 -14.22 8.44
CA LEU A 99 11.81 -12.86 7.93
C LEU A 99 12.84 -11.92 8.56
N VAL A 100 13.29 -10.94 7.77
CA VAL A 100 13.90 -9.72 8.31
C VAL A 100 12.89 -9.03 9.24
N SER A 101 13.36 -8.40 10.31
CA SER A 101 12.46 -7.67 11.22
C SER A 101 11.79 -6.50 10.52
N TYR A 102 10.48 -6.35 10.75
CA TYR A 102 9.69 -5.26 10.22
C TYR A 102 8.62 -4.84 11.23
N HIS A 103 8.20 -3.60 11.11
CA HIS A 103 6.96 -3.10 11.67
C HIS A 103 5.93 -2.92 10.56
N TYR A 104 4.70 -3.36 10.81
CA TYR A 104 3.59 -3.25 9.88
C TYR A 104 2.63 -2.16 10.33
N TYR A 105 2.27 -1.28 9.40
CA TYR A 105 1.32 -0.22 9.61
C TYR A 105 0.26 -0.25 8.53
N GLU A 106 -0.94 0.21 8.86
CA GLU A 106 -2.06 0.16 7.93
C GLU A 106 -3.04 1.32 8.13
N VAL A 107 -3.63 1.79 7.04
CA VAL A 107 -4.72 2.78 7.04
C VAL A 107 -5.55 2.65 5.77
N LYS A 108 -6.86 2.43 5.89
CA LYS A 108 -7.78 2.19 4.75
C LYS A 108 -7.20 1.18 3.74
N ASN A 109 -6.89 1.62 2.53
CA ASN A 109 -6.35 0.83 1.42
C ASN A 109 -4.81 0.82 1.36
N VAL A 110 -4.11 1.27 2.41
CA VAL A 110 -2.65 1.40 2.46
C VAL A 110 -2.05 0.42 3.47
N SER A 111 -0.96 -0.23 3.06
CA SER A 111 -0.07 -1.01 3.94
C SER A 111 1.34 -0.43 3.86
N ILE A 112 2.00 -0.26 5.00
CA ILE A 112 3.39 0.18 5.08
C ILE A 112 4.19 -0.84 5.90
N PHE A 113 5.30 -1.30 5.33
CA PHE A 113 6.26 -2.15 6.03
C PHE A 113 7.57 -1.37 6.23
N TYR A 114 7.95 -1.14 7.48
CA TYR A 114 9.22 -0.51 7.84
C TYR A 114 10.20 -1.59 8.32
N VAL A 115 11.26 -1.81 7.56
CA VAL A 115 12.27 -2.83 7.87
C VAL A 115 13.27 -2.27 8.86
N HIS A 116 13.41 -2.90 10.02
CA HIS A 116 14.34 -2.47 11.07
C HIS A 116 15.21 -3.65 11.55
N GLU A 117 16.20 -3.35 12.38
CA GLU A 117 17.06 -4.38 12.95
C GLU A 117 16.38 -5.08 14.13
N LEU A 118 16.79 -6.34 14.34
CA LEU A 118 16.18 -7.32 15.23
C LEU A 118 16.57 -7.08 16.69
N ASP A 119 16.36 -5.87 17.22
CA ASP A 119 16.33 -5.68 18.66
C ASP A 119 14.91 -5.47 19.15
N ARG A 120 14.29 -6.57 19.59
CA ARG A 120 12.93 -6.60 20.15
C ARG A 120 12.78 -5.77 21.44
N ARG A 121 13.89 -5.23 21.97
CA ARG A 121 13.90 -4.36 23.16
C ARG A 121 13.99 -2.87 22.83
N LEU A 122 14.23 -2.52 21.57
CA LEU A 122 14.34 -1.13 21.14
C LEU A 122 13.02 -0.66 20.53
N LYS A 123 12.58 0.53 20.96
CA LYS A 123 11.50 1.27 20.32
C LYS A 123 11.85 1.42 18.84
N VAL A 124 10.89 1.17 17.94
CA VAL A 124 11.08 1.43 16.52
C VAL A 124 11.27 2.94 16.35
N GLU A 125 12.44 3.34 15.84
CA GLU A 125 12.87 4.74 15.82
C GLU A 125 11.91 5.69 15.10
N ALA A 126 11.13 5.18 14.14
CA ALA A 126 10.20 5.94 13.31
C ALA A 126 8.72 5.67 13.63
N ASP A 127 8.40 5.01 14.75
CA ASP A 127 7.04 4.59 15.07
C ASP A 127 6.10 5.79 15.28
N ASP A 128 6.46 6.72 16.16
CA ASP A 128 5.62 7.89 16.48
C ASP A 128 5.38 8.76 15.23
N GLU A 129 6.41 8.88 14.41
CA GLU A 129 6.44 9.62 13.16
C GLU A 129 5.50 8.99 12.12
N ILE A 130 5.63 7.68 11.87
CA ILE A 130 4.76 6.97 10.93
C ILE A 130 3.31 6.99 11.44
N GLN A 131 3.06 6.82 12.74
CA GLN A 131 1.72 6.96 13.31
C GLN A 131 1.15 8.37 13.12
N GLY A 132 2.00 9.41 13.15
CA GLY A 132 1.66 10.78 12.76
C GLY A 132 1.11 10.88 11.34
N VAL A 133 1.80 10.26 10.38
CA VAL A 133 1.38 10.17 8.97
C VAL A 133 0.03 9.47 8.83
N LEU A 134 -0.14 8.29 9.45
CA LEU A 134 -1.39 7.53 9.36
C LEU A 134 -2.59 8.30 9.93
N ARG A 135 -2.40 9.02 11.04
CA ARG A 135 -3.46 9.86 11.63
C ARG A 135 -3.88 11.01 10.73
N ASP A 136 -2.98 11.54 9.91
CA ASP A 136 -3.30 12.57 8.93
C ASP A 136 -4.09 11.99 7.75
N LEU A 137 -3.63 10.83 7.24
CA LEU A 137 -4.30 10.09 6.16
C LEU A 137 -5.72 9.62 6.53
N ASN A 138 -5.93 9.22 7.78
CA ASN A 138 -7.24 8.72 8.24
C ASN A 138 -8.31 9.82 8.39
N LYS A 139 -7.95 11.11 8.26
CA LYS A 139 -8.90 12.23 8.34
C LYS A 139 -9.59 12.53 7.00
N LYS A 140 -9.09 11.95 5.90
CA LYS A 140 -9.77 11.96 4.61
C LYS A 140 -11.08 11.19 4.71
#